data_AF-A0A8T4KSE4-F1
#
_entry.id   AF-A0A8T4KSE4-F1
#
_cell.length_a   1.000
_cell.length_b   1.000
_cell.length_c   1.000
_cell.angle_alpha   90.00
_cell.angle_beta   90.00
_cell.angle_gamma   90.00
#
_symmetry.space_group_name_H-M   'P 1'
#
loop_
_entity.id
_entity.type
_entity.pdbx_description
1 polymer ?
#
loop_
_entity_poly.entity_id
_entity_poly.type
_entity_poly.pdbx_seq_one_letter_code
_entity_poly.pdbx_strand_id
1 'polypeptide(L)'
;MKIVKSSHNKTEEVERIFHIFDKVLYDIHHKLLFDKLVFVIGEKNKAELKNFTAYIEIDRNNEHLMKNPRFCRSFILNMIYKIIIQQKGFSTKHRHLEQLVANREMIKHGYHDDVFYYNYMTVMNKPCFEDIHDFIYSNISWLSFYDTKYSNESEFFRKIVEQMPCPDHYKRKTERVFNRMKRDLWNDKSLERVEKCLERLANADNKV
;
A
#
# COMPACT_ATOMS: atom_id res chain seq x y z
N MET A 1 6.79 -6.60 -23.31
CA MET A 1 6.49 -5.41 -22.47
C MET A 1 7.46 -4.27 -22.81
N LYS A 2 6.95 -3.12 -23.25
CA LYS A 2 7.72 -1.90 -23.49
C LYS A 2 7.84 -1.08 -22.20
N ILE A 3 9.06 -0.70 -21.81
CA ILE A 3 9.31 0.12 -20.62
C ILE A 3 9.70 1.53 -21.06
N VAL A 4 9.05 2.54 -20.47
CA VAL A 4 9.37 3.97 -20.65
C VAL A 4 9.69 4.55 -19.28
N LYS A 5 10.90 5.07 -19.11
CA LYS A 5 11.35 5.77 -17.90
C LYS A 5 11.51 7.26 -18.21
N SER A 6 10.98 8.13 -17.36
CA SER A 6 11.11 9.58 -17.55
C SER A 6 11.24 10.34 -16.23
N SER A 7 12.01 11.43 -16.25
CA SER A 7 12.16 12.38 -15.16
C SER A 7 12.33 13.78 -15.76
N HIS A 8 11.91 14.82 -15.04
CA HIS A 8 12.13 16.22 -15.46
C HIS A 8 13.59 16.66 -15.32
N ASN A 9 14.34 16.10 -14.36
CA ASN A 9 15.75 16.38 -14.15
C ASN A 9 16.54 15.07 -14.00
N LYS A 10 17.77 15.03 -14.52
CA LYS A 10 18.70 13.93 -14.28
C LYS A 10 19.60 14.29 -13.10
N THR A 11 19.32 13.70 -11.95
CA THR A 11 20.16 13.78 -10.75
C THR A 11 20.66 12.39 -10.37
N GLU A 12 21.65 12.31 -9.48
CA GLU A 12 22.15 11.03 -8.98
C GLU A 12 21.04 10.22 -8.27
N GLU A 13 20.15 10.89 -7.54
CA GLU A 13 19.02 10.23 -6.88
C GLU A 13 18.02 9.65 -7.89
N VAL A 14 17.76 10.36 -8.99
CA VAL A 14 16.89 9.90 -10.07
C VAL A 14 17.45 8.63 -10.72
N GLU A 15 18.75 8.63 -11.04
CA GLU A 15 19.42 7.45 -11.62
C GLU A 15 19.41 6.27 -10.65
N ARG A 16 19.62 6.53 -9.35
CA ARG A 16 19.51 5.50 -8.30
C ARG A 16 18.11 4.88 -8.26
N ILE A 17 17.06 5.69 -8.35
CA ILE A 17 15.67 5.20 -8.34
C ILE A 17 15.39 4.38 -9.60
N PHE A 18 15.86 4.81 -10.77
CA PHE A 18 15.74 4.00 -11.99
C PHE A 18 16.46 2.67 -11.87
N HIS A 19 17.63 2.63 -11.25
CA HIS A 19 18.35 1.38 -10.98
C HIS A 19 17.59 0.46 -10.02
N ILE A 20 17.01 1.01 -8.95
CA ILE A 20 16.16 0.24 -8.03
C ILE A 20 14.94 -0.32 -8.76
N PHE A 21 14.29 0.50 -9.59
CA PHE A 21 13.16 0.09 -10.40
C PHE A 21 13.50 -1.03 -11.37
N ASP A 22 14.64 -0.96 -12.06
CA ASP A 22 15.10 -2.00 -12.97
C ASP A 22 15.34 -3.33 -12.23
N LYS A 23 15.94 -3.29 -11.02
CA LYS A 23 16.09 -4.47 -10.17
C LYS A 23 14.76 -5.08 -9.74
N VAL A 24 13.82 -4.23 -9.28
CA VAL A 24 12.48 -4.71 -8.90
C VAL A 24 11.78 -5.36 -10.09
N LEU A 25 11.86 -4.74 -11.28
CA LEU A 25 11.29 -5.31 -12.48
C LEU A 25 11.93 -6.64 -12.85
N TYR A 26 13.25 -6.75 -12.75
CA TYR A 26 13.93 -8.03 -12.98
C TYR A 26 13.37 -9.14 -12.09
N ASP A 27 13.12 -8.86 -10.80
CA ASP A 27 12.58 -9.84 -9.85
C ASP A 27 11.15 -10.30 -10.20
N ILE A 28 10.33 -9.45 -10.83
CA ILE A 28 8.88 -9.69 -10.96
C ILE A 28 8.34 -9.68 -12.40
N HIS A 29 9.19 -9.50 -13.41
CA HIS A 29 8.77 -9.32 -14.81
C HIS A 29 7.86 -10.45 -15.31
N HIS A 30 8.09 -11.69 -14.87
CA HIS A 30 7.29 -12.86 -15.23
C HIS A 30 5.81 -12.80 -14.76
N LYS A 31 5.47 -11.83 -13.90
CA LYS A 31 4.10 -11.62 -13.37
C LYS A 31 3.32 -10.52 -14.08
N LEU A 32 3.98 -9.76 -14.97
CA LEU A 32 3.42 -8.56 -15.60
C LEU A 32 2.81 -8.94 -16.95
N LEU A 33 1.51 -8.72 -17.13
CA LEU A 33 0.75 -9.04 -18.35
C LEU A 33 0.26 -7.78 -19.08
N PHE A 34 0.90 -6.64 -18.83
CA PHE A 34 0.63 -5.38 -19.55
C PHE A 34 1.66 -5.15 -20.65
N ASP A 35 1.22 -4.51 -21.73
CA ASP A 35 2.03 -4.28 -22.93
C ASP A 35 3.06 -3.19 -22.71
N LYS A 36 2.72 -2.19 -21.89
CA LYS A 36 3.53 -1.00 -21.66
C LYS A 36 3.58 -0.65 -20.16
N LEU A 37 4.77 -0.30 -19.69
CA LEU A 37 5.00 0.29 -18.38
C LEU A 37 5.64 1.65 -18.51
N VAL A 38 4.99 2.66 -17.94
CA VAL A 38 5.50 4.02 -17.84
C VAL A 38 5.87 4.26 -16.39
N PHE A 39 7.15 4.54 -16.14
CA PHE A 39 7.69 4.85 -14.82
C PHE A 39 8.21 6.29 -14.83
N VAL A 40 7.62 7.13 -13.99
CA VAL A 40 7.88 8.56 -13.94
C VAL A 40 8.36 8.95 -12.55
N ILE A 41 9.40 9.78 -12.49
CA ILE A 41 9.73 10.53 -11.27
C ILE A 41 9.14 11.93 -11.46
N GLY A 42 8.07 12.20 -10.72
CA GLY A 42 7.17 13.33 -10.91
C GLY A 42 6.84 14.03 -9.59
N GLU A 43 5.60 14.46 -9.42
CA GLU A 43 5.18 15.32 -8.30
C GLU A 43 4.24 14.63 -7.31
N LYS A 44 3.85 13.38 -7.61
CA LYS A 44 2.94 12.61 -6.76
C LYS A 44 3.21 11.13 -6.86
N ASN A 45 2.75 10.43 -5.84
CA ASN A 45 2.74 8.97 -5.82
C ASN A 45 1.47 8.44 -6.48
N LYS A 46 1.61 7.68 -7.58
CA LYS A 46 0.47 7.14 -8.34
C LYS A 46 0.81 5.78 -8.95
N ALA A 47 -0.14 4.86 -8.92
CA ALA A 47 -0.11 3.62 -9.69
C ALA A 47 -1.49 3.39 -10.33
N GLU A 48 -1.54 3.18 -11.64
CA GLU A 48 -2.78 2.86 -12.36
C GLU A 48 -2.53 1.99 -13.58
N LEU A 49 -3.50 1.13 -13.90
CA LEU A 49 -3.56 0.36 -15.13
C LEU A 49 -4.69 0.88 -16.03
N LYS A 50 -4.36 1.28 -17.26
CA LYS A 50 -5.31 1.72 -18.28
C LYS A 50 -4.97 1.11 -19.62
N ASN A 51 -5.92 0.41 -20.26
CA ASN A 51 -5.74 -0.16 -21.60
C ASN A 51 -4.40 -0.93 -21.76
N PHE A 52 -4.12 -1.85 -20.84
CA PHE A 52 -2.85 -2.61 -20.81
C PHE A 52 -1.58 -1.75 -20.74
N THR A 53 -1.70 -0.49 -20.32
CA THR A 53 -0.60 0.40 -19.98
C THR A 53 -0.61 0.64 -18.47
N ALA A 54 0.44 0.17 -17.82
CA ALA A 54 0.72 0.44 -16.42
C ALA A 54 1.44 1.80 -16.31
N TYR A 55 0.98 2.66 -15.40
CA TYR A 55 1.60 3.95 -15.09
C TYR A 55 1.95 4.00 -13.61
N ILE A 56 3.23 4.22 -13.32
CA ILE A 56 3.76 4.41 -11.97
C ILE A 56 4.45 5.77 -11.94
N GLU A 57 4.08 6.58 -10.96
CA GLU A 57 4.73 7.86 -10.67
C GLU A 57 5.19 7.86 -9.20
N ILE A 58 6.41 8.31 -8.99
CA ILE A 58 7.00 8.53 -7.67
C ILE A 58 7.18 10.02 -7.46
N ASP A 59 6.74 10.50 -6.30
CA ASP A 59 6.94 11.88 -5.87
C ASP A 59 8.42 12.16 -5.59
N ARG A 60 9.01 13.03 -6.41
CA ARG A 60 10.40 13.49 -6.27
C ARG A 60 10.67 14.28 -5.00
N ASN A 61 9.62 14.85 -4.39
CA ASN A 61 9.72 15.66 -3.18
C ASN A 61 9.63 14.80 -1.91
N ASN A 62 9.32 13.51 -2.04
CA ASN A 62 9.28 12.60 -0.90
C ASN A 62 10.69 12.22 -0.46
N GLU A 63 11.24 12.97 0.49
CA GLU A 63 12.62 12.81 0.96
C GLU A 63 12.94 11.38 1.43
N HIS A 64 11.99 10.71 2.09
CA HIS A 64 12.16 9.33 2.53
C HIS A 64 12.35 8.37 1.33
N LEU A 65 11.54 8.52 0.28
CA LEU A 65 11.68 7.71 -0.94
C LEU A 65 12.97 8.03 -1.69
N MET A 66 13.35 9.30 -1.75
CA MET A 66 14.56 9.71 -2.45
C MET A 66 15.83 9.23 -1.75
N LYS A 67 15.90 9.32 -0.41
CA LYS A 67 17.13 9.07 0.36
C LYS A 67 17.29 7.64 0.86
N ASN A 68 16.21 6.86 0.98
CA ASN A 68 16.27 5.50 1.53
C ASN A 68 16.05 4.43 0.44
N PRO A 69 17.10 3.75 -0.04
CA PRO A 69 17.00 2.76 -1.12
C PRO A 69 16.08 1.58 -0.77
N ARG A 70 16.07 1.14 0.49
CA ARG A 70 15.23 0.03 0.94
C ARG A 70 13.76 0.42 0.94
N PHE A 71 13.45 1.65 1.37
CA PHE A 71 12.08 2.16 1.36
C PHE A 71 11.61 2.37 -0.08
N CYS A 72 12.46 2.97 -0.93
CA CYS A 72 12.20 3.13 -2.35
C CYS A 72 11.89 1.79 -3.04
N ARG A 73 12.70 0.75 -2.80
CA ARG A 73 12.45 -0.61 -3.32
C ARG A 73 11.09 -1.14 -2.89
N SER A 74 10.83 -1.10 -1.58
CA SER A 74 9.58 -1.63 -0.99
C SER A 74 8.36 -0.88 -1.54
N PHE A 75 8.50 0.44 -1.74
CA PHE A 75 7.48 1.31 -2.29
C PHE A 75 7.19 1.03 -3.78
N ILE A 76 8.24 0.92 -4.60
CA ILE A 76 8.10 0.56 -6.03
C ILE A 76 7.42 -0.79 -6.17
N LEU A 77 7.88 -1.78 -5.40
CA LEU A 77 7.31 -3.11 -5.39
C LEU A 77 5.82 -3.06 -5.03
N ASN A 78 5.46 -2.28 -4.01
CA ASN A 78 4.07 -2.07 -3.63
C ASN A 78 3.22 -1.47 -4.76
N MET A 79 3.73 -0.43 -5.43
CA MET A 79 3.04 0.19 -6.58
C MET A 79 2.84 -0.78 -7.74
N ILE A 80 3.82 -1.62 -8.03
CA ILE A 80 3.69 -2.65 -9.06
C ILE A 80 2.65 -3.70 -8.65
N TYR A 81 2.60 -4.09 -7.37
CA TYR A 81 1.60 -5.03 -6.90
C TYR A 81 0.17 -4.48 -6.94
N LYS A 82 -0.02 -3.17 -6.72
CA LYS A 82 -1.32 -2.52 -6.98
C LYS A 82 -1.75 -2.69 -8.44
N ILE A 83 -0.82 -2.53 -9.38
CA ILE A 83 -1.10 -2.77 -10.80
C ILE A 83 -1.37 -4.26 -11.08
N ILE A 84 -0.61 -5.18 -10.47
CA ILE A 84 -0.82 -6.63 -10.64
C ILE A 84 -2.22 -7.03 -10.17
N ILE A 85 -2.71 -6.51 -9.05
CA ILE A 85 -4.06 -6.85 -8.58
C ILE A 85 -5.14 -6.22 -9.47
N GLN A 86 -4.92 -4.99 -9.98
CA GLN A 86 -5.80 -4.38 -11.00
C GLN A 86 -5.86 -5.24 -12.27
N GLN A 87 -4.73 -5.77 -12.72
CA GLN A 87 -4.64 -6.68 -13.86
C GLN A 87 -5.41 -7.99 -13.62
N LYS A 88 -5.48 -8.47 -12.37
CA LYS A 88 -6.29 -9.64 -11.96
C LYS A 88 -7.79 -9.33 -11.84
N GLY A 89 -8.21 -8.12 -12.21
CA GLY A 89 -9.61 -7.68 -12.14
C GLY A 89 -10.03 -7.09 -10.79
N PHE A 90 -9.09 -6.90 -9.84
CA PHE A 90 -9.41 -6.23 -8.60
C PHE A 90 -9.48 -4.72 -8.81
N SER A 91 -10.68 -4.14 -8.76
CA SER A 91 -10.88 -2.69 -8.85
C SER A 91 -11.75 -2.23 -7.69
N THR A 92 -11.28 -1.21 -6.98
CA THR A 92 -12.00 -0.60 -5.87
C THR A 92 -11.81 0.91 -5.91
N LYS A 93 -12.82 1.66 -5.44
CA LYS A 93 -12.66 3.10 -5.17
C LYS A 93 -11.85 3.35 -3.89
N HIS A 94 -11.63 2.32 -3.08
CA HIS A 94 -11.01 2.41 -1.76
C HIS A 94 -9.53 2.09 -1.81
N ARG A 95 -8.69 3.14 -1.87
CA ARG A 95 -7.22 3.02 -1.89
C ARG A 95 -6.66 2.15 -0.75
N HIS A 96 -7.32 2.17 0.40
CA HIS A 96 -7.01 1.35 1.58
C HIS A 96 -7.14 -0.16 1.30
N LEU A 97 -8.16 -0.58 0.56
CA LEU A 97 -8.35 -1.99 0.25
C LEU A 97 -7.38 -2.47 -0.80
N GLU A 98 -7.15 -1.64 -1.81
CA GLU A 98 -6.13 -1.88 -2.81
C GLU A 98 -4.76 -2.10 -2.14
N GLN A 99 -4.42 -1.28 -1.14
CA GLN A 99 -3.21 -1.45 -0.33
C GLN A 99 -3.18 -2.80 0.39
N LEU A 100 -4.25 -3.16 1.10
CA LEU A 100 -4.33 -4.42 1.86
C LEU A 100 -4.16 -5.63 0.95
N VAL A 101 -4.88 -5.66 -0.18
CA VAL A 101 -4.84 -6.76 -1.14
C VAL A 101 -3.45 -6.86 -1.79
N ALA A 102 -2.86 -5.72 -2.17
CA ALA A 102 -1.50 -5.68 -2.71
C ALA A 102 -0.47 -6.23 -1.69
N ASN A 103 -0.55 -5.79 -0.43
CA ASN A 103 0.32 -6.28 0.64
C ASN A 103 0.19 -7.79 0.85
N ARG A 104 -1.04 -8.33 0.90
CA ARG A 104 -1.25 -9.77 1.06
C ARG A 104 -0.73 -10.56 -0.15
N GLU A 105 -0.87 -10.03 -1.35
CA GLU A 105 -0.35 -10.65 -2.56
C GLU A 105 1.19 -10.64 -2.59
N MET A 106 1.82 -9.55 -2.13
CA MET A 106 3.27 -9.48 -1.93
C MET A 106 3.75 -10.53 -0.92
N ILE A 107 3.07 -10.67 0.22
CA ILE A 107 3.41 -11.66 1.26
C ILE A 107 3.32 -13.09 0.70
N LYS A 108 2.25 -13.42 -0.05
CA LYS A 108 2.11 -14.73 -0.71
C LYS A 108 3.27 -15.04 -1.65
N HIS A 109 3.83 -14.01 -2.26
CA HIS A 109 4.97 -14.10 -3.17
C HIS A 109 6.33 -13.98 -2.49
N GLY A 110 6.39 -14.00 -1.15
CA GLY A 110 7.64 -14.01 -0.39
C GLY A 110 8.16 -12.63 0.02
N TYR A 111 7.53 -11.54 -0.41
CA TYR A 111 7.99 -10.15 -0.15
C TYR A 111 7.52 -9.59 1.20
N HIS A 112 7.38 -10.45 2.21
CA HIS A 112 6.92 -10.07 3.54
C HIS A 112 7.83 -9.03 4.21
N ASP A 113 9.15 -9.15 4.07
CA ASP A 113 10.11 -8.16 4.58
C ASP A 113 9.94 -6.77 3.95
N ASP A 114 9.63 -6.71 2.66
CA ASP A 114 9.35 -5.46 1.96
C ASP A 114 8.02 -4.86 2.40
N VAL A 115 6.98 -5.69 2.57
CA VAL A 115 5.70 -5.24 3.12
C VAL A 115 5.88 -4.71 4.53
N PHE A 116 6.67 -5.40 5.35
CA PHE A 116 6.93 -5.00 6.74
C PHE A 116 7.64 -3.66 6.75
N TYR A 117 8.70 -3.52 5.96
CA TYR A 117 9.48 -2.29 5.91
C TYR A 117 8.66 -1.10 5.37
N TYR A 118 7.89 -1.32 4.29
CA TYR A 118 6.98 -0.31 3.75
C TYR A 118 5.95 0.15 4.80
N ASN A 119 5.27 -0.80 5.44
CA ASN A 119 4.27 -0.51 6.47
C ASN A 119 4.91 0.17 7.69
N TYR A 120 6.09 -0.30 8.14
CA TYR A 120 6.83 0.29 9.24
C TYR A 120 7.17 1.76 8.96
N MET A 121 7.78 2.05 7.81
CA MET A 121 8.13 3.44 7.45
C MET A 121 6.88 4.32 7.32
N THR A 122 5.77 3.77 6.81
CA THR A 122 4.52 4.53 6.64
C THR A 122 3.85 4.84 7.98
N VAL A 123 3.89 3.89 8.92
CA VAL A 123 3.26 4.02 10.25
C VAL A 123 4.13 4.84 11.18
N MET A 124 5.44 4.56 11.26
CA MET A 124 6.34 5.22 12.22
C MET A 124 6.62 6.68 11.91
N ASN A 125 6.44 7.09 10.65
CA ASN A 125 6.53 8.50 10.28
C ASN A 125 5.30 9.32 10.72
N LYS A 126 4.32 8.70 11.40
CA LYS A 126 3.13 9.37 11.93
C LYS A 126 3.12 9.33 13.47
N PRO A 127 3.45 10.45 14.14
CA PRO A 127 3.53 10.49 15.61
C PRO A 127 2.16 10.40 16.30
N CYS A 128 1.10 10.76 15.61
CA CYS A 128 -0.30 10.60 16.02
C CYS A 128 -1.19 10.41 14.79
N PHE A 129 -2.43 9.99 15.00
CA PHE A 129 -3.41 9.95 13.92
C PHE A 129 -4.04 11.33 13.73
N GLU A 130 -3.77 11.96 12.59
CA GLU A 130 -4.35 13.27 12.26
C GLU A 130 -5.83 13.13 11.85
N ASP A 131 -6.17 12.02 11.20
CA ASP A 131 -7.52 11.71 10.76
C ASP A 131 -7.86 10.20 10.82
N ILE A 132 -9.09 9.87 10.40
CA ILE A 132 -9.55 8.48 10.32
C ILE A 132 -8.80 7.67 9.25
N HIS A 133 -8.27 8.31 8.20
CA HIS A 133 -7.55 7.62 7.13
C HIS A 133 -6.17 7.16 7.57
N ASP A 134 -5.46 7.94 8.37
CA ASP A 134 -4.20 7.56 9.01
C ASP A 134 -4.37 6.37 9.93
N PHE A 135 -5.48 6.41 10.67
CA PHE A 135 -5.88 5.32 11.54
C PHE A 135 -6.19 4.04 10.75
N ILE A 136 -6.97 4.14 9.66
CA ILE A 136 -7.27 3.00 8.77
C ILE A 136 -5.98 2.46 8.13
N TYR A 137 -5.10 3.32 7.62
CA TYR A 137 -3.83 2.92 7.00
C TYR A 137 -2.96 2.12 7.95
N SER A 138 -2.89 2.54 9.21
CA SER A 138 -2.07 1.85 10.20
C SER A 138 -2.66 0.49 10.58
N ASN A 139 -3.98 0.34 10.52
CA ASN A 139 -4.63 -0.96 10.69
C ASN A 139 -4.44 -1.89 9.48
N ILE A 140 -4.32 -1.35 8.26
CA ILE A 140 -3.94 -2.15 7.08
C ILE A 140 -2.58 -2.82 7.30
N SER A 141 -1.63 -2.11 7.94
CA SER A 141 -0.31 -2.67 8.25
C SER A 141 -0.42 -3.93 9.09
N TRP A 142 -1.24 -3.90 10.14
CA TRP A 142 -1.54 -5.08 10.95
C TRP A 142 -2.27 -6.18 10.16
N LEU A 143 -3.35 -5.83 9.46
CA LEU A 143 -4.19 -6.77 8.69
C LEU A 143 -3.45 -7.44 7.53
N SER A 144 -2.37 -6.83 7.05
CA SER A 144 -1.52 -7.40 6.01
C SER A 144 -0.88 -8.71 6.48
N PHE A 145 -0.47 -8.78 7.75
CA PHE A 145 0.22 -9.93 8.36
C PHE A 145 -0.68 -10.83 9.19
N TYR A 146 -1.90 -10.39 9.49
CA TYR A 146 -2.83 -11.16 10.30
C TYR A 146 -3.23 -12.48 9.61
N ASP A 147 -3.18 -13.56 10.39
CA ASP A 147 -3.43 -14.94 9.95
C ASP A 147 -2.50 -15.38 8.81
N THR A 148 -1.25 -14.93 8.89
CA THR A 148 -0.14 -15.42 8.08
C THR A 148 0.86 -16.12 8.99
N LYS A 149 1.83 -16.83 8.42
CA LYS A 149 2.95 -17.40 9.19
C LYS A 149 3.83 -16.36 9.89
N TYR A 150 3.61 -15.07 9.63
CA TYR A 150 4.33 -13.91 10.15
C TYR A 150 3.52 -13.26 11.29
N SER A 151 3.14 -14.07 12.29
CA SER A 151 2.28 -13.63 13.40
C SER A 151 2.95 -12.58 14.28
N ASN A 152 4.29 -12.58 14.35
CA ASN A 152 5.05 -11.63 15.14
C ASN A 152 4.96 -10.21 14.57
N GLU A 153 5.02 -10.08 13.25
CA GLU A 153 4.87 -8.82 12.51
C GLU A 153 3.44 -8.27 12.65
N SER A 154 2.45 -9.16 12.63
CA SER A 154 1.05 -8.82 12.92
C SER A 154 0.92 -8.22 14.33
N GLU A 155 1.46 -8.90 15.34
CA GLU A 155 1.41 -8.47 16.73
C GLU A 155 2.19 -7.16 16.98
N PHE A 156 3.31 -6.98 16.29
CA PHE A 156 4.10 -5.76 16.32
C PHE A 156 3.28 -4.54 15.88
N PHE A 157 2.64 -4.61 14.70
CA PHE A 157 1.81 -3.50 14.22
C PHE A 157 0.58 -3.27 15.09
N ARG A 158 -0.03 -4.33 15.63
CA ARG A 158 -1.14 -4.21 16.58
C ARG A 158 -0.76 -3.36 17.79
N LYS A 159 0.37 -3.68 18.42
CA LYS A 159 0.87 -2.94 19.60
C LYS A 159 1.18 -1.47 19.28
N ILE A 160 1.79 -1.19 18.13
CA ILE A 160 2.07 0.19 17.71
C ILE A 160 0.77 0.98 17.57
N VAL A 161 -0.21 0.43 16.85
CA VAL A 161 -1.50 1.10 16.63
C VAL A 161 -2.25 1.33 17.96
N GLU A 162 -2.17 0.39 18.90
CA GLU A 162 -2.79 0.52 20.23
C GLU A 162 -2.14 1.60 21.10
N GLN A 163 -0.84 1.84 20.92
CA GLN A 163 -0.08 2.84 21.67
C GLN A 163 -0.15 4.24 21.06
N MET A 164 -0.55 4.36 19.78
CA MET A 164 -0.62 5.64 19.10
C MET A 164 -1.73 6.54 19.69
N PRO A 165 -1.45 7.83 19.95
CA PRO A 165 -2.46 8.78 20.40
C PRO A 165 -3.60 8.87 19.38
N CYS A 166 -4.82 8.51 19.78
CA CYS A 166 -6.01 8.65 18.96
C CYS A 166 -7.21 9.11 19.80
N PRO A 167 -8.04 10.03 19.29
CA PRO A 167 -9.32 10.38 19.88
C PRO A 167 -10.19 9.17 20.22
N ASP A 168 -10.77 9.13 21.43
CA ASP A 168 -11.52 7.97 21.92
C ASP A 168 -12.72 7.57 21.05
N HIS A 169 -13.28 8.50 20.26
CA HIS A 169 -14.35 8.18 19.32
C HIS A 169 -13.84 7.37 18.12
N TYR A 170 -12.59 7.57 17.69
CA TYR A 170 -11.97 6.73 16.67
C TYR A 170 -11.67 5.33 17.20
N LYS A 171 -11.14 5.17 18.42
CA LYS A 171 -10.93 3.84 19.03
C LYS A 171 -12.18 2.97 18.99
N ARG A 172 -13.32 3.51 19.45
CA ARG A 172 -14.62 2.81 19.49
C ARG A 172 -15.24 2.53 18.12
N LYS A 173 -14.99 3.39 17.13
CA LYS A 173 -15.48 3.24 15.75
C LYS A 173 -14.65 2.18 15.02
N THR A 174 -13.34 2.18 15.27
CA THR A 174 -12.40 1.21 14.76
C THR A 174 -12.65 -0.17 15.30
N GLU A 175 -12.73 -0.36 16.61
CA GLU A 175 -12.84 -1.72 17.18
C GLU A 175 -14.04 -2.46 16.60
N ARG A 176 -15.13 -1.74 16.33
CA ARG A 176 -16.31 -2.25 15.61
C ARG A 176 -16.03 -2.59 14.14
N VAL A 177 -15.31 -1.74 13.43
CA VAL A 177 -14.92 -1.99 12.03
C VAL A 177 -13.92 -3.13 11.95
N PHE A 178 -12.91 -3.16 12.81
CA PHE A 178 -11.92 -4.21 12.88
C PHE A 178 -12.57 -5.56 13.16
N ASN A 179 -13.43 -5.66 14.18
CA ASN A 179 -14.20 -6.88 14.45
C ASN A 179 -15.19 -7.26 13.34
N ARG A 180 -15.56 -6.32 12.47
CA ARG A 180 -16.43 -6.57 11.32
C ARG A 180 -15.62 -6.98 10.08
N MET A 181 -14.52 -6.31 9.76
CA MET A 181 -13.50 -6.72 8.78
C MET A 181 -13.00 -8.12 9.13
N LYS A 182 -12.75 -8.40 10.42
CA LYS A 182 -12.43 -9.73 10.98
C LYS A 182 -13.45 -10.83 10.67
N ARG A 183 -14.72 -10.46 10.47
CA ARG A 183 -15.77 -11.41 10.07
C ARG A 183 -15.99 -11.44 8.56
N ASP A 184 -15.82 -10.30 7.90
CA ASP A 184 -16.17 -10.12 6.51
C ASP A 184 -15.05 -10.55 5.57
N LEU A 185 -13.77 -10.25 5.85
CA LEU A 185 -12.61 -10.79 5.10
C LEU A 185 -12.55 -12.32 5.11
N TRP A 186 -13.21 -12.95 6.08
CA TRP A 186 -13.16 -14.39 6.38
C TRP A 186 -14.43 -15.17 5.97
N ASN A 187 -15.35 -14.55 5.23
CA ASN A 187 -16.38 -15.25 4.47
C ASN A 187 -16.15 -14.97 2.97
N ASP A 188 -16.28 -15.97 2.10
CA ASP A 188 -15.94 -15.92 0.64
C ASP A 188 -16.59 -14.78 -0.19
N LYS A 189 -17.45 -13.94 0.40
CA LYS A 189 -18.06 -12.73 -0.20
C LYS A 189 -17.42 -11.42 0.29
N SER A 190 -16.13 -11.46 0.64
CA SER A 190 -15.47 -10.56 1.59
C SER A 190 -15.21 -9.14 1.10
N LEU A 191 -14.76 -8.98 -0.14
CA LEU A 191 -14.24 -7.69 -0.62
C LEU A 191 -15.32 -6.60 -0.69
N GLU A 192 -16.50 -6.90 -1.24
CA GLU A 192 -17.61 -5.95 -1.32
C GLU A 192 -18.12 -5.50 0.07
N ARG A 193 -18.01 -6.37 1.09
CA ARG A 193 -18.41 -6.04 2.46
C ARG A 193 -17.40 -5.15 3.15
N VAL A 194 -16.11 -5.39 2.92
CA VAL A 194 -15.04 -4.55 3.44
C VAL A 194 -15.09 -3.16 2.80
N GLU A 195 -15.38 -3.09 1.50
CA GLU A 195 -15.64 -1.82 0.79
C GLU A 195 -16.80 -1.05 1.44
N LYS A 196 -17.96 -1.69 1.62
CA LYS A 196 -19.11 -1.07 2.31
C LYS A 196 -18.78 -0.63 3.74
N CYS A 197 -17.90 -1.34 4.43
CA CYS A 197 -17.50 -0.99 5.79
C CYS A 197 -16.60 0.26 5.81
N LEU A 198 -15.63 0.34 4.90
CA LEU A 198 -14.76 1.51 4.75
C LEU A 198 -15.53 2.73 4.21
N GLU A 199 -16.52 2.54 3.33
CA GLU A 199 -17.44 3.60 2.87
C GLU A 199 -18.22 4.22 4.03
N ARG A 200 -18.77 3.38 4.91
CA ARG A 200 -19.51 3.85 6.08
C ARG A 200 -18.63 4.64 7.03
N LEU A 201 -17.34 4.30 7.11
CA LEU A 201 -16.37 5.04 7.92
C LEU A 201 -16.04 6.40 7.32
N ALA A 202 -15.71 6.44 6.02
CA ALA A 202 -15.40 7.67 5.31
C ALA A 202 -16.60 8.65 5.29
N ASN A 203 -17.82 8.15 5.08
CA ASN A 203 -19.03 8.97 5.06
C ASN A 203 -19.49 9.45 6.44
N ALA A 204 -18.98 8.88 7.52
CA ALA A 204 -19.34 9.27 8.88
C ALA A 204 -18.52 10.47 9.40
N ASP A 205 -17.50 10.93 8.67
CA ASP A 205 -16.77 12.18 8.97
C ASP A 205 -17.39 13.41 8.28
N ASN A 206 -18.04 13.25 7.12
CA ASN A 206 -18.70 14.34 6.40
C ASN A 206 -20.00 14.86 7.06
N LYS A 207 -20.29 14.45 8.31
CA LYS A 207 -21.54 14.79 9.04
C LYS A 207 -21.29 15.51 10.37
N VAL A 208 -20.07 16.00 10.61
CA VAL A 208 -19.70 16.81 11.78
C VAL A 208 -19.35 18.21 11.31
#